data_AF-A0A4Y9LMZ4-F1
#
_entry.id   AF-A0A4Y9LMZ4-F1
#
_cell.length_a   1.000
_cell.length_b   1.000
_cell.length_c   1.000
_cell.angle_alpha   90.00
_cell.angle_beta   90.00
_cell.angle_gamma   90.00
#
_symmetry.space_group_name_H-M   'P 1'
#
loop_
_entity.id
_entity.type
_entity.pdbx_description
1 polymer ?
#
loop_
_entity_poly.entity_id
_entity_poly.type
_entity_poly.pdbx_seq_one_letter_code
_entity_poly.pdbx_strand_id
1 'polypeptide(L)'
;MTGGHTRNTVPMRASPRCGARTRDGDACRAPAAHGKARCRMHGGALRTGAPRGNRNARKHGLFARETISEQRQVRMMLDEARKLLRELR
;
A
#
# COMPACT_ATOMS: atom_id res chain seq x y z
N MET A 1 36.80 17.35 -7.70
CA MET A 1 35.46 17.78 -8.15
C MET A 1 34.74 18.49 -7.01
N THR A 2 35.09 19.73 -6.71
CA THR A 2 34.48 20.52 -5.62
C THR A 2 34.08 21.88 -6.17
N GLY A 3 33.00 21.89 -6.96
CA GLY A 3 32.43 23.15 -7.46
C GLY A 3 31.85 23.95 -6.29
N GLY A 4 32.39 25.12 -6.01
CA GLY A 4 32.01 26.05 -4.95
C GLY A 4 30.63 26.72 -5.13
N HIS A 5 29.63 25.98 -5.57
CA HIS A 5 28.27 26.46 -5.67
C HIS A 5 27.54 26.22 -4.33
N THR A 6 27.04 27.29 -3.73
CA THR A 6 26.23 27.22 -2.52
C THR A 6 24.91 26.53 -2.83
N ARG A 7 24.73 25.29 -2.37
CA ARG A 7 23.47 24.56 -2.55
C ARG A 7 22.44 25.04 -1.54
N ASN A 8 21.23 25.38 -2.01
CA ASN A 8 20.10 25.59 -1.11
C ASN A 8 19.62 24.24 -0.54
N THR A 9 20.11 23.89 0.65
CA THR A 9 19.76 22.63 1.33
C THR A 9 18.63 22.79 2.35
N VAL A 10 18.12 23.99 2.58
CA VAL A 10 17.10 24.26 3.59
C VAL A 10 15.83 23.41 3.38
N PRO A 11 15.25 23.34 2.17
CA PRO A 11 14.07 22.48 1.95
C PRO A 11 14.38 21.01 2.21
N MET A 12 15.56 20.54 1.81
CA MET A 12 15.97 19.15 2.04
C MET A 12 16.13 18.81 3.51
N ARG A 13 16.44 19.78 4.39
CA ARG A 13 16.55 19.56 5.84
C ARG A 13 15.20 19.69 6.53
N ALA A 14 14.37 20.65 6.10
CA ALA A 14 13.04 20.89 6.63
C ALA A 14 12.02 19.79 6.28
N SER A 15 12.20 19.08 5.15
CA SER A 15 11.30 17.98 4.79
C SER A 15 11.29 16.85 5.83
N PRO A 16 10.14 16.17 6.04
CA PRO A 16 10.08 14.93 6.81
C PRO A 16 11.06 13.87 6.27
N ARG A 17 11.58 13.01 7.15
CA ARG A 17 12.41 11.87 6.74
C ARG A 17 11.55 10.73 6.22
N CYS A 18 12.05 10.02 5.21
CA CYS A 18 11.34 8.90 4.60
C CYS A 18 10.99 7.79 5.59
N GLY A 19 11.90 7.38 6.46
CA GLY A 19 11.66 6.36 7.49
C GLY A 19 11.35 4.94 7.01
N ALA A 20 11.42 4.65 5.70
CA ALA A 20 11.29 3.27 5.20
C ALA A 20 12.51 2.44 5.60
N ARG A 21 12.31 1.16 5.91
CA ARG A 21 13.41 0.24 6.25
C ARG A 21 14.33 0.04 5.05
N THR A 22 15.62 0.35 5.21
CA THR A 22 16.66 0.11 4.19
C THR A 22 17.06 -1.37 4.17
N ARG A 23 17.89 -1.75 3.19
CA ARG A 23 18.44 -3.12 3.11
C ARG A 23 19.27 -3.50 4.34
N ASP A 24 19.96 -2.51 4.92
CA ASP A 24 20.79 -2.67 6.12
C ASP A 24 19.97 -2.71 7.41
N GLY A 25 18.64 -2.55 7.31
CA GLY A 25 17.70 -2.63 8.45
C GLY A 25 17.36 -1.30 9.10
N ASP A 26 18.12 -0.24 8.82
CA ASP A 26 17.90 1.09 9.38
C ASP A 26 16.75 1.87 8.73
N ALA A 27 16.30 2.94 9.39
CA ALA A 27 15.33 3.87 8.84
C ALA A 27 15.96 4.78 7.76
N CYS A 28 15.30 4.92 6.61
CA CYS A 28 15.76 5.77 5.52
C CYS A 28 15.77 7.26 5.92
N ARG A 29 16.96 7.87 5.86
CA ARG A 29 17.21 9.28 6.20
C ARG A 29 17.03 10.26 5.04
N ALA A 30 16.69 9.77 3.85
CA ALA A 30 16.42 10.63 2.70
C ALA A 30 15.17 11.51 2.97
N PRO A 31 15.13 12.76 2.46
CA PRO A 31 13.94 13.58 2.56
C PRO A 31 12.76 12.93 1.82
N ALA A 32 11.57 13.01 2.39
CA ALA A 32 10.34 12.59 1.74
C ALA A 32 10.09 13.45 0.49
N ALA A 33 9.50 12.84 -0.55
CA ALA A 33 9.10 13.58 -1.73
C ALA A 33 7.98 14.59 -1.37
N HIS A 34 7.91 15.71 -2.09
CA HIS A 34 6.91 16.75 -1.83
C HIS A 34 5.49 16.17 -1.82
N GLY A 35 4.72 16.47 -0.75
CA GLY A 35 3.36 15.97 -0.57
C GLY A 35 3.24 14.45 -0.30
N LYS A 36 4.34 13.75 0.00
CA LYS A 36 4.36 12.30 0.25
C LYS A 36 5.07 11.96 1.55
N ALA A 37 4.79 10.77 2.07
CA ALA A 37 5.42 10.26 3.30
C ALA A 37 6.82 9.63 3.07
N ARG A 38 7.15 9.23 1.84
CA ARG A 38 8.37 8.47 1.52
C ARG A 38 9.23 9.17 0.46
N CYS A 39 10.52 8.85 0.41
CA CYS A 39 11.44 9.37 -0.60
C CYS A 39 11.23 8.69 -1.96
N ARG A 40 11.81 9.26 -3.02
CA ARG A 40 11.73 8.74 -4.39
C ARG A 40 12.05 7.24 -4.50
N MET A 41 13.02 6.77 -3.73
CA MET A 41 13.50 5.38 -3.75
C MET A 41 12.59 4.39 -2.99
N HIS A 42 11.75 4.88 -2.07
CA HIS A 42 10.88 4.05 -1.23
C HIS A 42 9.40 4.35 -1.47
N GLY A 43 9.00 4.51 -2.74
CA GLY A 43 7.59 4.71 -3.12
C GLY A 43 7.13 6.16 -3.18
N GLY A 44 8.02 7.13 -3.06
CA GLY A 44 7.74 8.56 -3.22
C GLY A 44 7.89 9.11 -4.64
N ALA A 45 8.28 8.31 -5.63
CA ALA A 45 8.38 8.78 -7.02
C ALA A 45 7.02 9.20 -7.60
N LEU A 46 7.03 9.99 -8.68
CA LEU A 46 5.80 10.35 -9.40
C LEU A 46 5.17 9.07 -9.99
N ARG A 47 3.83 8.96 -9.95
CA ARG A 47 3.08 7.77 -10.40
C ARG A 47 3.46 6.47 -9.67
N THR A 48 3.83 6.56 -8.39
CA THR A 48 4.00 5.36 -7.55
C THR A 48 2.66 4.74 -7.17
N GLY A 49 2.61 3.42 -7.17
CA GLY A 49 1.41 2.64 -6.91
C GLY A 49 0.71 2.20 -8.19
N ALA A 50 -0.12 1.18 -8.07
CA ALA A 50 -0.94 0.69 -9.16
C ALA A 50 -1.98 1.76 -9.56
N PRO A 51 -2.17 2.03 -10.86
CA PRO A 51 -3.29 2.86 -11.31
C PRO A 51 -4.63 2.29 -10.84
N ARG A 52 -5.64 3.16 -10.68
CA ARG A 52 -7.01 2.71 -10.40
C ARG A 52 -7.46 1.75 -11.52
N GLY A 53 -8.04 0.62 -11.13
CA GLY A 53 -8.48 -0.42 -12.07
C GLY A 53 -7.38 -1.34 -12.60
N ASN A 54 -6.12 -1.19 -12.17
CA ASN A 54 -5.05 -2.11 -12.55
C ASN A 54 -5.35 -3.55 -12.12
N ARG A 55 -5.21 -4.50 -13.05
CA ARG A 55 -5.41 -5.94 -12.84
C ARG A 55 -4.11 -6.75 -12.81
N ASN A 56 -2.93 -6.13 -12.91
CA ASN A 56 -1.64 -6.82 -12.99
C ASN A 56 -1.32 -7.68 -11.76
N ALA A 57 -1.81 -7.28 -10.57
CA ALA A 57 -1.65 -8.07 -9.35
C ALA A 57 -2.70 -9.21 -9.23
N ARG A 58 -3.70 -9.25 -10.13
CA ARG A 58 -4.74 -10.29 -10.13
C ARG A 58 -4.13 -11.58 -10.67
N LYS A 59 -4.14 -12.62 -9.83
CA LYS A 59 -3.73 -13.98 -10.22
C LYS A 59 -4.96 -14.80 -10.62
N HIS A 60 -5.61 -15.43 -9.66
CA HIS A 60 -6.79 -16.28 -9.83
C HIS A 60 -8.13 -15.58 -9.50
N GLY A 61 -8.11 -14.31 -9.08
CA GLY A 61 -9.34 -13.55 -8.78
C GLY A 61 -10.03 -13.87 -7.44
N LEU A 62 -9.73 -14.99 -6.77
CA LEU A 62 -10.33 -15.35 -5.47
C LEU A 62 -10.28 -14.25 -4.38
N PHE A 63 -9.27 -13.38 -4.41
CA PHE A 63 -9.14 -12.25 -3.47
C PHE A 63 -9.69 -10.92 -4.02
N ALA A 64 -10.35 -10.93 -5.17
CA ALA A 64 -11.04 -9.76 -5.68
C ALA A 64 -12.20 -9.39 -4.74
N ARG A 65 -12.48 -8.09 -4.63
CA ARG A 65 -13.55 -7.57 -3.77
C ARG A 65 -14.90 -8.22 -4.07
N GLU A 66 -15.23 -8.38 -5.35
CA GLU A 66 -16.48 -8.99 -5.83
C GLU A 66 -16.57 -10.46 -5.38
N THR A 67 -15.55 -11.26 -5.68
CA THR A 67 -15.50 -12.68 -5.29
C THR A 67 -15.55 -12.89 -3.78
N ILE A 68 -14.87 -12.03 -3.00
CA ILE A 68 -14.95 -12.08 -1.53
C ILE A 68 -16.39 -11.75 -1.06
N SER A 69 -17.05 -10.79 -1.70
CA SER A 69 -18.43 -10.42 -1.36
C SER A 69 -19.40 -11.57 -1.63
N GLU A 70 -19.30 -12.21 -2.80
CA GLU A 70 -20.11 -13.38 -3.17
C GLU A 70 -19.89 -14.54 -2.18
N GLN A 71 -18.63 -14.84 -1.86
CA GLN A 71 -18.31 -15.88 -0.88
C GLN A 71 -18.91 -15.61 0.50
N ARG A 72 -18.94 -14.34 0.93
CA ARG A 72 -19.57 -13.95 2.20
C ARG A 72 -21.08 -14.16 2.15
N GLN A 73 -21.75 -13.79 1.06
CA GLN A 73 -23.19 -13.99 0.88
C GLN A 73 -23.55 -15.48 0.92
N VAL A 74 -22.83 -16.31 0.15
CA VAL A 74 -23.05 -17.76 0.15
C VAL A 74 -22.85 -18.36 1.53
N ARG A 75 -21.81 -17.93 2.26
CA ARG A 75 -21.57 -18.40 3.64
C ARG A 75 -22.72 -18.03 4.58
N MET A 76 -23.21 -16.79 4.54
CA MET A 76 -24.36 -16.36 5.35
C MET A 76 -25.60 -17.22 5.06
N MET A 77 -25.91 -17.46 3.78
CA MET A 77 -27.03 -18.32 3.39
C MET A 77 -26.89 -19.75 3.91
N LEU A 78 -25.67 -20.33 3.81
CA LEU A 78 -25.41 -21.68 4.31
C LEU A 78 -25.53 -21.75 5.84
N ASP A 79 -25.12 -20.71 6.55
CA ASP A 79 -25.21 -20.67 8.01
C ASP A 79 -26.66 -20.52 8.48
N GLU A 80 -27.46 -19.70 7.79
CA GLU A 80 -28.91 -19.60 8.00
C GLU A 80 -29.62 -20.93 7.72
N ALA A 81 -29.34 -21.57 6.59
CA ALA A 81 -29.92 -22.87 6.24
C ALA A 81 -29.57 -23.94 7.29
N ARG A 82 -28.32 -23.98 7.76
CA ARG A 82 -27.89 -24.89 8.84
C ARG A 82 -28.59 -24.59 10.16
N LYS A 83 -28.88 -23.32 10.46
CA LYS A 83 -29.60 -22.93 11.67
C LYS A 83 -31.04 -23.43 11.62
N LEU A 84 -31.74 -23.20 10.50
CA LEU A 84 -33.10 -23.69 10.30
C LEU A 84 -33.18 -25.22 10.44
N LEU A 85 -32.25 -25.96 9.82
CA LEU A 85 -32.22 -27.42 9.92
C LEU A 85 -32.02 -27.93 11.35
N ARG A 86 -31.31 -27.18 12.22
CA ARG A 86 -31.17 -27.53 13.64
C ARG A 86 -32.45 -27.27 14.43
N GLU A 87 -33.22 -26.26 14.06
CA GLU A 87 -34.47 -25.89 14.74
C GLU A 87 -35.63 -26.83 14.37
N LEU A 88 -35.57 -27.49 13.21
CA LEU A 88 -36.55 -28.48 12.76
C LEU A 88 -36.32 -29.90 13.30
N ARG A 89 -35.27 -30.10 14.08
CA ARG A 89 -34.86 -31.41 14.62
C ARG A 89 -35.19 -31.50 16.10
#